data_AF-A0A7Y4SZV7-F1
#
_entry.id   AF-A0A7Y4SZV7-F1
#
_cell.length_a   1.000
_cell.length_b   1.000
_cell.length_c   1.000
_cell.angle_alpha   90.00
_cell.angle_beta   90.00
_cell.angle_gamma   90.00
#
_symmetry.space_group_name_H-M   'P 1'
#
loop_
_entity.id
_entity.type
_entity.pdbx_description
1 polymer ?
#
loop_
_entity_poly.entity_id
_entity_poly.type
_entity_poly.pdbx_seq_one_letter_code
_entity_poly.pdbx_strand_id
1 'polypeptide(L)'
;MKRLSYLFLIFTLSCVTSVFAQSSLPALRNNQESKQLIQDAVNELYKVYKTNPTLELEKKIVLFNKAVEILEEPTVKPASTEYALNSAFLFFEVNYNFVRTDSEALKRLNQKQWSTYFNDLVELVKL
;
A
#
# COMPACT_ATOMS: atom_id res chain seq x y z
N MET A 1 36.33 -12.40 -40.27
CA MET A 1 36.20 -12.66 -38.82
C MET A 1 35.33 -11.57 -38.21
N LYS A 2 34.07 -11.87 -37.86
CA LYS A 2 33.14 -10.94 -37.19
C LYS A 2 32.47 -11.68 -36.04
N ARG A 3 33.12 -11.69 -34.88
CA ARG A 3 32.58 -12.24 -33.63
C ARG A 3 33.03 -11.36 -32.47
N LEU A 4 32.55 -10.11 -32.42
CA LEU A 4 32.78 -9.27 -31.24
C LEU A 4 31.66 -8.27 -30.93
N SER A 5 30.48 -8.37 -31.57
CA SER A 5 29.46 -7.30 -31.49
C SER A 5 28.15 -7.72 -30.80
N TYR A 6 28.03 -8.96 -30.31
CA TYR A 6 26.79 -9.43 -29.67
C TYR A 6 26.83 -9.46 -28.14
N LEU A 7 28.01 -9.41 -27.52
CA LEU A 7 28.12 -9.48 -26.04
C LEU A 7 27.89 -8.15 -25.35
N PHE A 8 28.11 -7.02 -26.03
CA PHE A 8 27.88 -5.70 -25.44
C PHE A 8 26.40 -5.27 -25.44
N LEU A 9 25.56 -5.88 -26.29
CA LEU A 9 24.13 -5.56 -26.38
C LEU A 9 23.30 -6.17 -25.23
N ILE A 10 23.79 -7.27 -24.63
CA ILE A 10 23.08 -8.00 -23.57
C ILE A 10 23.32 -7.33 -22.20
N PHE A 11 24.48 -6.69 -22.02
CA PHE A 11 24.84 -6.04 -20.76
C PHE A 11 24.14 -4.68 -20.57
N THR A 12 23.77 -4.00 -21.66
CA THR A 12 23.00 -2.74 -21.58
C THR A 12 21.50 -2.96 -21.39
N LEU A 13 20.94 -4.11 -21.79
CA LEU A 13 19.51 -4.41 -21.60
C LEU A 13 19.16 -4.83 -20.17
N SER A 14 20.13 -5.36 -19.43
CA SER A 14 19.95 -5.82 -18.04
C SER A 14 20.15 -4.71 -16.99
N CYS A 15 20.59 -3.51 -17.39
CA CYS A 15 20.79 -2.38 -16.48
C CYS A 15 19.59 -1.42 -16.38
N VAL A 16 18.60 -1.52 -17.28
CA VAL A 16 17.46 -0.58 -17.32
C VAL A 16 16.20 -1.13 -16.63
N THR A 17 16.20 -2.39 -16.20
CA THR A 17 15.01 -3.03 -15.61
C THR A 17 15.07 -3.22 -14.09
N SER A 18 16.18 -2.88 -13.42
CA SER A 18 16.31 -3.04 -11.95
C SER A 18 15.84 -1.85 -11.12
N VAL A 19 15.43 -0.73 -11.74
CA VAL A 19 15.00 0.48 -11.01
C VAL A 19 13.54 0.38 -10.52
N PHE A 20 12.75 -0.60 -10.98
CA PHE A 20 11.29 -0.56 -10.86
C PHE A 20 10.64 -1.61 -9.94
N ALA A 21 11.39 -2.31 -9.08
CA ALA A 21 10.80 -3.26 -8.13
C ALA A 21 11.20 -3.00 -6.67
N GLN A 22 11.61 -1.77 -6.33
CA GLN A 22 11.79 -1.40 -4.93
C GLN A 22 10.42 -1.06 -4.35
N SER A 23 9.99 -1.82 -3.34
CA SER A 23 8.74 -1.53 -2.63
C SER A 23 8.70 -0.05 -2.23
N SER A 24 7.57 0.61 -2.50
CA SER A 24 7.38 1.99 -2.06
C SER A 24 7.27 2.08 -0.53
N LEU A 25 6.94 0.97 0.14
CA LEU A 25 6.73 0.88 1.57
C LEU A 25 8.04 0.58 2.33
N PRO A 26 8.14 1.02 3.61
CA PRO A 26 9.23 0.63 4.48
C PRO A 26 9.15 -0.87 4.85
N ALA A 27 10.11 -1.37 5.62
CA ALA A 27 10.00 -2.68 6.24
C ALA A 27 8.76 -2.72 7.16
N LEU A 28 7.92 -3.74 6.98
CA LEU A 28 6.64 -3.87 7.68
C LEU A 28 6.67 -5.06 8.65
N ARG A 29 5.85 -4.97 9.69
CA ARG A 29 5.55 -6.08 10.59
C ARG A 29 4.85 -7.21 9.85
N ASN A 30 4.86 -8.39 10.45
CA ASN A 30 4.19 -9.57 9.90
C ASN A 30 2.67 -9.36 9.83
N ASN A 31 1.98 -10.19 9.04
CA ASN A 31 0.55 -10.04 8.76
C ASN A 31 -0.32 -10.09 10.02
N GLN A 32 -0.01 -10.99 10.96
CA GLN A 32 -0.81 -11.18 12.17
C GLN A 32 -0.70 -9.97 13.10
N GLU A 33 0.53 -9.50 13.33
CA GLU A 33 0.80 -8.33 14.16
C GLU A 33 0.23 -7.05 13.55
N SER A 34 0.42 -6.87 12.24
CA SER A 34 -0.12 -5.72 11.51
C SER A 34 -1.64 -5.68 11.59
N LYS A 35 -2.31 -6.83 11.41
CA LYS A 35 -3.76 -6.92 11.54
C LYS A 35 -4.25 -6.47 12.92
N GLN A 36 -3.61 -6.99 13.98
CA GLN A 36 -4.00 -6.63 15.36
C GLN A 36 -3.85 -5.12 15.59
N LEU A 37 -2.72 -4.54 15.20
CA LEU A 37 -2.46 -3.10 15.36
C LEU A 37 -3.50 -2.25 14.62
N ILE A 38 -3.83 -2.62 13.37
CA ILE A 38 -4.82 -1.88 12.58
C ILE A 38 -6.22 -2.03 13.21
N GLN A 39 -6.62 -3.23 13.65
CA GLN A 39 -7.90 -3.47 14.32
C GLN A 39 -8.05 -2.65 15.61
N ASP A 40 -7.01 -2.62 16.44
CA ASP A 40 -7.01 -1.83 17.67
C ASP A 40 -7.12 -0.33 17.36
N ALA A 41 -6.38 0.15 16.35
CA ALA A 41 -6.48 1.54 15.90
C ALA A 41 -7.88 1.88 15.35
N VAL A 42 -8.50 0.99 14.57
CA VAL A 42 -9.88 1.15 14.09
C VAL A 42 -10.86 1.27 15.26
N ASN A 43 -10.74 0.41 16.27
CA ASN A 43 -11.59 0.44 17.45
C ASN A 43 -11.49 1.77 18.20
N GLU A 44 -10.28 2.30 18.37
CA GLU A 44 -10.06 3.62 18.97
C GLU A 44 -10.62 4.75 18.09
N LEU A 45 -10.38 4.71 16.78
CA LEU A 45 -10.94 5.69 15.85
C LEU A 45 -12.47 5.71 15.89
N TYR A 46 -13.13 4.56 16.01
CA TYR A 46 -14.59 4.49 16.16
C TYR A 46 -15.08 5.11 17.46
N LYS A 47 -14.34 4.99 18.57
CA LYS A 47 -14.70 5.67 19.83
C LYS A 47 -14.67 7.18 19.65
N VAL A 48 -13.64 7.70 19.00
CA VAL A 48 -13.50 9.14 18.69
C VAL A 48 -14.59 9.59 17.71
N TYR A 49 -14.85 8.82 16.66
CA TYR A 49 -15.86 9.15 15.65
C TYR A 49 -17.28 9.25 16.23
N LYS A 50 -17.63 8.42 17.21
CA LYS A 50 -18.92 8.48 17.90
C LYS A 50 -19.14 9.80 18.63
N THR A 51 -18.08 10.41 19.15
CA THR A 51 -18.17 11.65 19.93
C THR A 51 -17.94 12.90 19.08
N ASN A 52 -17.18 12.78 18.00
CA ASN A 52 -16.86 13.88 17.08
C ASN A 52 -16.77 13.39 15.63
N PRO A 53 -17.89 13.18 14.93
CA PRO A 53 -17.88 12.67 13.56
C PRO A 53 -17.37 13.74 12.59
N THR A 54 -16.28 13.42 11.90
CA THR A 54 -15.72 14.26 10.83
C THR A 54 -15.45 13.43 9.60
N LEU A 55 -15.51 14.07 8.42
CA LEU A 55 -15.19 13.41 7.15
C LEU A 55 -13.76 12.85 7.12
N GLU A 56 -12.83 13.53 7.79
CA GLU A 56 -11.44 13.08 7.87
C GLU A 56 -11.30 11.78 8.67
N LEU A 57 -12.00 11.68 9.81
CA LEU A 57 -12.04 10.45 10.60
C LEU A 57 -12.74 9.33 9.85
N GLU A 58 -13.85 9.61 9.17
CA GLU A 58 -14.56 8.64 8.33
C GLU A 58 -13.63 8.06 7.26
N LYS A 59 -12.94 8.92 6.51
CA LYS A 59 -11.96 8.52 5.49
C LYS A 59 -10.84 7.66 6.07
N LYS A 60 -10.29 8.03 7.23
CA LYS A 60 -9.24 7.27 7.90
C LYS A 60 -9.75 5.88 8.32
N ILE A 61 -10.94 5.81 8.92
CA ILE A 61 -11.57 4.54 9.32
C ILE A 61 -11.80 3.64 8.12
N VAL A 62 -12.34 4.17 7.02
CA VAL A 62 -12.56 3.42 5.78
C VAL A 62 -11.26 2.81 5.26
N LEU A 63 -10.20 3.60 5.18
CA LEU A 63 -8.90 3.13 4.70
C LEU A 63 -8.36 2.00 5.57
N PHE A 64 -8.41 2.16 6.89
CA PHE A 64 -7.89 1.18 7.84
C PHE A 64 -8.72 -0.10 7.81
N ASN A 65 -10.05 0.01 7.78
CA ASN A 65 -10.94 -1.13 7.62
C ASN A 65 -10.68 -1.90 6.34
N LYS A 66 -10.41 -1.20 5.23
CA LYS A 66 -10.11 -1.88 3.97
C LYS A 66 -8.83 -2.71 4.06
N ALA A 67 -7.80 -2.21 4.74
CA ALA A 67 -6.58 -2.96 4.98
C ALA A 67 -6.83 -4.21 5.86
N VAL A 68 -7.67 -4.10 6.90
CA VAL A 68 -8.07 -5.26 7.72
C VAL A 68 -8.85 -6.28 6.90
N GLU A 69 -9.84 -5.83 6.13
CA GLU A 69 -10.66 -6.68 5.25
C GLU A 69 -9.78 -7.56 4.36
N ILE A 70 -8.78 -6.96 3.70
CA ILE A 70 -7.85 -7.68 2.81
C ILE A 70 -6.93 -8.65 3.58
N LEU A 71 -6.50 -8.28 4.80
CA LEU A 71 -5.72 -9.19 5.66
C LEU A 71 -6.55 -10.38 6.18
N GLU A 72 -7.87 -10.25 6.20
CA GLU A 72 -8.81 -11.28 6.64
C GLU A 72 -9.38 -12.12 5.49
N GLU A 73 -9.16 -11.73 4.24
CA GLU A 73 -9.67 -12.46 3.07
C GLU A 73 -9.26 -13.94 3.12
N PRO A 74 -10.22 -14.88 3.14
CA PRO A 74 -9.95 -16.31 3.22
C PRO A 74 -9.38 -16.78 1.90
N THR A 75 -8.06 -16.67 1.78
CA THR A 75 -7.28 -17.02 0.60
C THR A 75 -6.39 -18.21 0.91
N VAL A 76 -6.06 -19.01 -0.11
CA VAL A 76 -5.16 -20.18 0.02
C VAL A 76 -3.79 -19.77 0.58
N LYS A 77 -3.38 -18.52 0.33
CA LYS A 77 -2.20 -17.89 0.91
C LYS A 77 -2.62 -16.53 1.49
N PRO A 78 -2.51 -16.31 2.81
CA PRO A 78 -2.87 -15.05 3.44
C PRO A 78 -2.17 -13.87 2.75
N ALA A 79 -2.93 -12.79 2.53
CA ALA A 79 -2.39 -11.53 2.01
C ALA A 79 -1.22 -11.04 2.88
N SER A 80 -0.12 -10.63 2.25
CA SER A 80 0.96 -9.96 2.98
C SER A 80 0.51 -8.58 3.46
N THR A 81 1.10 -8.07 4.54
CA THR A 81 0.88 -6.68 4.99
C THR A 81 1.08 -5.68 3.85
N GLU A 82 2.13 -5.86 3.05
CA GLU A 82 2.42 -5.02 1.89
C GLU A 82 1.29 -5.06 0.85
N TYR A 83 0.80 -6.24 0.50
CA TYR A 83 -0.29 -6.38 -0.46
C TYR A 83 -1.57 -5.72 0.05
N ALA A 84 -1.88 -5.88 1.34
CA ALA A 84 -3.05 -5.27 1.96
C ALA A 84 -2.98 -3.74 1.96
N LEU A 85 -1.84 -3.16 2.34
CA LEU A 85 -1.64 -1.71 2.33
C LEU A 85 -1.71 -1.13 0.91
N ASN A 86 -1.04 -1.75 -0.06
CA ASN A 86 -1.07 -1.30 -1.45
C ASN A 86 -2.49 -1.37 -2.03
N SER A 87 -3.20 -2.47 -1.78
CA SER A 87 -4.57 -2.66 -2.27
C SER A 87 -5.57 -1.69 -1.59
N ALA A 88 -5.41 -1.44 -0.29
CA ALA A 88 -6.20 -0.44 0.43
C ALA A 88 -5.94 0.98 -0.10
N PHE A 89 -4.68 1.32 -0.39
CA PHE A 89 -4.32 2.60 -1.02
C PHE A 89 -5.00 2.78 -2.38
N LEU A 90 -4.89 1.79 -3.26
CA LEU A 90 -5.48 1.86 -4.61
C LEU A 90 -7.01 2.00 -4.54
N PHE A 91 -7.66 1.20 -3.69
CA PHE A 91 -9.09 1.34 -3.41
C PHE A 91 -9.43 2.75 -2.95
N PHE A 92 -8.68 3.31 -2.01
CA PHE A 92 -8.95 4.62 -1.46
C PHE A 92 -8.75 5.75 -2.47
N GLU A 93 -7.70 5.69 -3.29
CA GLU A 93 -7.44 6.68 -4.33
C GLU A 93 -8.58 6.76 -5.35
N VAL A 94 -9.09 5.61 -5.80
CA VAL A 94 -10.16 5.54 -6.79
C VAL A 94 -11.50 6.00 -6.19
N ASN A 95 -11.84 5.52 -4.99
CA ASN A 95 -13.18 5.69 -4.43
C ASN A 95 -13.35 6.99 -3.62
N TYR A 96 -12.27 7.53 -3.04
CA TYR A 96 -12.36 8.66 -2.09
C TYR A 96 -11.53 9.89 -2.49
N ASN A 97 -10.50 9.70 -3.33
CA ASN A 97 -9.71 10.81 -3.88
C ASN A 97 -9.97 11.04 -5.38
N PHE A 98 -10.95 10.33 -5.95
CA PHE A 98 -11.47 10.47 -7.32
C PHE A 98 -10.38 10.38 -8.41
N VAL A 99 -9.38 9.53 -8.17
CA VAL A 99 -8.40 9.16 -9.20
C VAL A 99 -9.12 8.41 -10.31
N ARG A 100 -8.89 8.82 -11.57
CA ARG A 100 -9.70 8.36 -12.71
C ARG A 100 -9.36 6.94 -13.16
N THR A 101 -8.17 6.44 -12.82
CA THR A 101 -7.68 5.13 -13.29
C THR A 101 -6.76 4.47 -12.26
N ASP A 102 -6.74 3.14 -12.25
CA ASP A 102 -5.81 2.35 -11.42
C ASP A 102 -4.34 2.67 -11.73
N SER A 103 -4.03 3.01 -12.99
CA SER A 103 -2.68 3.40 -13.42
C SER A 103 -2.22 4.70 -12.74
N GLU A 104 -3.12 5.68 -12.61
CA GLU A 104 -2.82 6.91 -11.89
C GLU A 104 -2.65 6.65 -10.40
N ALA A 105 -3.51 5.81 -9.80
CA ALA A 105 -3.39 5.44 -8.39
C ALA A 105 -2.04 4.73 -8.12
N LEU A 106 -1.66 3.77 -8.97
CA LEU A 106 -0.37 3.09 -8.88
C LEU A 106 0.81 4.03 -9.05
N LYS A 107 0.71 5.01 -9.95
CA LYS A 107 1.72 6.05 -10.12
C LYS A 107 1.90 6.86 -8.84
N ARG A 108 0.80 7.28 -8.18
CA ARG A 108 0.85 8.01 -6.91
C ARG A 108 1.47 7.19 -5.79
N LEU A 109 1.13 5.90 -5.70
CA LEU A 109 1.72 4.95 -4.76
C LEU A 109 3.25 4.92 -4.89
N ASN A 110 3.72 4.70 -6.12
CA ASN A 110 5.16 4.59 -6.44
C ASN A 110 5.91 5.93 -6.25
N GLN A 111 5.23 7.06 -6.46
CA GLN A 111 5.77 8.39 -6.24
C GLN A 111 5.67 8.87 -4.78
N LYS A 112 5.20 8.00 -3.87
CA LYS A 112 4.98 8.33 -2.45
C LYS A 112 4.09 9.55 -2.23
N GLN A 113 3.12 9.77 -3.13
CA GLN A 113 2.10 10.82 -3.00
C GLN A 113 0.99 10.32 -2.07
N TRP A 114 1.36 10.07 -0.82
CA TRP A 114 0.51 9.43 0.17
C TRP A 114 -0.31 10.47 0.93
N SER A 115 -1.60 10.16 1.12
CA SER A 115 -2.44 10.94 2.03
C SER A 115 -1.95 10.80 3.47
N THR A 116 -2.28 11.76 4.34
CA THR A 116 -1.98 11.67 5.78
C THR A 116 -2.53 10.38 6.39
N TYR A 117 -3.72 9.95 5.98
CA TYR A 117 -4.33 8.71 6.47
C TYR A 117 -3.53 7.47 6.07
N PHE A 118 -2.98 7.44 4.85
CA PHE A 118 -2.13 6.33 4.42
C PHE A 118 -0.77 6.36 5.12
N ASN A 119 -0.18 7.53 5.34
CA ASN A 119 1.02 7.67 6.16
C ASN A 119 0.80 7.11 7.57
N ASP A 120 -0.32 7.46 8.20
CA ASP A 120 -0.68 6.95 9.52
C ASP A 120 -0.81 5.43 9.54
N LEU A 121 -1.42 4.85 8.49
CA LEU A 121 -1.55 3.40 8.34
C LEU A 121 -0.19 2.72 8.19
N VAL A 122 0.70 3.28 7.36
CA VAL A 122 2.05 2.74 7.13
C VAL A 122 2.89 2.82 8.41
N GLU A 123 2.91 3.96 9.09
CA GLU A 123 3.67 4.14 10.33
C GLU A 123 3.17 3.24 11.46
N LEU A 124 1.86 2.93 11.50
CA LEU A 124 1.29 2.00 12.48
C LEU A 124 1.88 0.58 12.37
N VAL A 125 2.17 0.11 11.15
CA VAL A 125 2.59 -1.28 10.91
C VAL A 125 4.05 -1.43 10.49
N LYS A 126 4.80 -0.34 10.52
CA LYS A 126 6.23 -0.31 10.24
C LYS A 126 7.02 -1.06 11.32
N LEU A 127 8.11 -1.71 10.90
CA LEU A 127 8.99 -2.51 11.77
C LEU A 127 9.76 -1.63 12.76
#